data_AF-A0A0Y9W2P9-F1
#
_entry.id   AF-A0A0Y9W2P9-F1
#
_cell.length_a   1.000
_cell.length_b   1.000
_cell.length_c   1.000
_cell.angle_alpha   90.00
_cell.angle_beta   90.00
_cell.angle_gamma   90.00
#
_symmetry.space_group_name_H-M   'P 1'
#
loop_
_entity.id
_entity.type
_entity.pdbx_description
1 polymer ?
#
loop_
_entity_poly.entity_id
_entity_poly.type
_entity_poly.pdbx_seq_one_letter_code
_entity_poly.pdbx_strand_id
1 'polypeptide(L)'
;MIFRTPRALSNKVCDALVSFGVRQNKTTFISHPGVMAVSQLLEMKLITRPRATLTQENVNAMVEFDYDLAKKAQIAVDNNLPINFFDLEYIDRPEYLKQLLEEKAVLEKARKEVLKREKGNYEMPDIIKNYKRVEVPRKWRQELEIDEKILNAQPGLKENIELQKIMHDYIQNKSKNKDTQINKKREIKN
;
A
#
# COMPACT_ATOMS: atom_id res chain seq x y z
N MET A 1 -54.50 -9.45 18.15
CA MET A 1 -53.20 -9.36 18.85
C MET A 1 -52.21 -10.24 18.07
N ILE A 2 -51.44 -9.64 17.15
CA ILE A 2 -50.54 -10.39 16.26
C ILE A 2 -49.14 -10.26 16.83
N PHE A 3 -48.63 -11.34 17.43
CA PHE A 3 -47.25 -11.45 17.89
C PHE A 3 -46.31 -11.42 16.68
N ARG A 4 -45.67 -10.28 16.41
CA ARG A 4 -44.54 -10.19 15.48
C ARG A 4 -43.32 -10.80 16.16
N THR A 5 -42.93 -11.99 15.72
CA THR A 5 -41.71 -12.68 16.16
C THR A 5 -40.46 -11.84 15.85
N PRO A 6 -39.50 -11.71 16.79
CA PRO A 6 -38.25 -10.98 16.59
C PRO A 6 -37.25 -11.87 15.82
N ARG A 7 -37.55 -12.20 14.56
CA ARG A 7 -36.55 -12.76 13.63
C ARG A 7 -35.72 -11.67 12.94
N ALA A 8 -35.97 -10.40 13.26
CA ALA A 8 -35.38 -9.22 12.62
C ALA A 8 -34.01 -8.78 13.20
N LEU A 9 -33.18 -9.72 13.68
CA LEU A 9 -31.84 -9.41 14.23
C LEU A 9 -30.69 -10.09 13.49
N SER A 10 -30.95 -10.81 12.39
CA SER A 10 -29.88 -11.44 11.60
C SER A 10 -29.12 -10.47 10.70
N ASN A 11 -29.72 -9.35 10.30
CA ASN A 11 -29.05 -8.31 9.52
C ASN A 11 -28.63 -7.17 10.45
N LYS A 12 -27.48 -7.32 11.12
CA LYS A 12 -26.91 -6.31 12.02
C LYS A 12 -26.53 -4.99 11.33
N VAL A 13 -26.52 -4.96 9.99
CA VAL A 13 -26.14 -3.77 9.20
C VAL A 13 -27.07 -3.66 8.00
N CYS A 14 -27.52 -2.44 7.69
CA CYS A 14 -28.33 -2.16 6.50
C CYS A 14 -27.53 -2.48 5.23
N ASP A 15 -28.20 -3.06 4.23
CA ASP A 15 -27.60 -3.25 2.91
C ASP A 15 -27.31 -1.90 2.27
N ALA A 16 -26.16 -1.81 1.61
CA ALA A 16 -25.69 -0.61 0.92
C ALA A 16 -25.89 -0.75 -0.59
N LEU A 17 -26.26 0.35 -1.24
CA LEU A 17 -26.33 0.44 -2.69
C LEU A 17 -24.91 0.66 -3.22
N VAL A 18 -24.36 -0.33 -3.89
CA VAL A 18 -22.99 -0.32 -4.42
C VAL A 18 -23.03 -0.20 -5.92
N SER A 19 -22.00 0.42 -6.50
CA SER A 19 -21.86 0.53 -7.94
C SER A 19 -20.44 0.24 -8.37
N PHE A 20 -20.29 -0.66 -9.34
CA PHE A 20 -19.01 -1.07 -9.93
C PHE A 20 -18.88 -0.54 -11.35
N GLY A 21 -17.66 -0.16 -11.74
CA GLY A 21 -17.32 0.24 -13.10
C GLY A 21 -17.24 1.75 -13.36
N VAL A 22 -16.69 2.10 -14.53
CA VAL A 22 -16.40 3.48 -14.94
C VAL A 22 -17.45 3.98 -15.92
N ARG A 23 -18.07 5.13 -15.59
CA ARG A 23 -19.00 5.93 -16.42
C ARG A 23 -20.18 5.15 -17.04
N GLN A 24 -19.96 4.42 -18.14
CA GLN A 24 -21.01 3.81 -18.97
C GLN A 24 -21.31 2.35 -18.61
N ASN A 25 -20.34 1.61 -18.06
CA ASN A 25 -20.52 0.20 -17.65
C ASN A 25 -20.69 0.10 -16.12
N LYS A 26 -21.60 0.91 -15.57
CA LYS A 26 -21.84 0.96 -14.13
C LYS A 26 -22.87 -0.11 -13.75
N THR A 27 -22.43 -1.18 -13.08
CA THR A 27 -23.33 -2.20 -12.53
C THR A 27 -23.67 -1.84 -11.09
N THR A 28 -24.95 -1.65 -10.80
CA THR A 28 -25.43 -1.31 -9.46
C THR A 28 -26.12 -2.51 -8.82
N PHE A 29 -25.77 -2.81 -7.57
CA PHE A 29 -26.42 -3.87 -6.81
C PHE A 29 -26.46 -3.54 -5.32
N ILE A 30 -27.40 -4.17 -4.61
CA ILE A 30 -27.58 -4.03 -3.17
C ILE A 30 -26.80 -5.16 -2.50
N SER A 31 -25.87 -4.82 -1.61
CA SER A 31 -25.08 -5.82 -0.90
C SER A 31 -24.72 -5.39 0.51
N HIS A 32 -24.30 -6.37 1.31
CA HIS A 32 -23.77 -6.12 2.64
C HIS A 32 -22.55 -5.18 2.57
N PRO A 33 -22.44 -4.16 3.45
CA PRO A 33 -21.36 -3.17 3.38
C PRO A 33 -19.95 -3.76 3.53
N GLY A 34 -19.81 -4.94 4.15
CA GLY A 34 -18.55 -5.69 4.15
C GLY A 34 -18.13 -6.17 2.75
N VAL A 35 -19.09 -6.62 1.94
CA VAL A 35 -18.84 -7.02 0.53
C VAL A 35 -18.50 -5.79 -0.31
N MET A 36 -19.17 -4.65 -0.06
CA MET A 36 -18.83 -3.37 -0.69
C MET A 36 -17.35 -3.00 -0.47
N ALA A 37 -16.90 -3.01 0.78
CA ALA A 37 -15.55 -2.59 1.14
C ALA A 37 -14.49 -3.46 0.45
N VAL A 38 -14.68 -4.78 0.46
CA VAL A 38 -13.76 -5.71 -0.22
C VAL A 38 -13.75 -5.46 -1.72
N SER A 39 -14.91 -5.32 -2.34
CA SER A 39 -15.02 -5.18 -3.78
C SER A 39 -14.48 -3.82 -4.29
N GLN A 40 -14.67 -2.72 -3.56
CA GLN A 40 -14.03 -1.43 -3.89
C GLN A 40 -12.50 -1.49 -3.77
N LEU A 41 -11.98 -2.18 -2.75
CA LEU A 41 -10.55 -2.41 -2.63
C LEU A 41 -10.01 -3.24 -3.81
N LEU A 42 -10.80 -4.20 -4.31
CA LEU A 42 -10.48 -4.97 -5.52
C LEU A 42 -10.57 -4.14 -6.80
N GLU A 43 -11.48 -3.18 -6.92
CA GLU A 43 -11.50 -2.24 -8.07
C GLU A 43 -10.25 -1.34 -8.07
N MET A 44 -9.75 -0.97 -6.90
CA MET A 44 -8.52 -0.19 -6.75
C MET A 44 -7.22 -0.98 -7.02
N LYS A 45 -7.30 -2.16 -7.66
CA LYS A 45 -6.15 -3.05 -7.93
C LYS A 45 -4.97 -2.37 -8.65
N LEU A 46 -5.22 -1.32 -9.44
CA LEU A 46 -4.15 -0.54 -10.09
C LEU A 46 -3.37 0.36 -9.12
N ILE A 47 -3.96 0.72 -7.98
CA ILE A 47 -3.34 1.56 -6.94
C ILE A 47 -2.74 0.68 -5.84
N THR A 48 -3.42 -0.43 -5.52
CA THR A 48 -2.98 -1.35 -4.46
C THR A 48 -2.00 -2.37 -5.03
N ARG A 49 -0.74 -2.35 -4.58
CA ARG A 49 0.19 -3.47 -4.81
C ARG A 49 -0.17 -4.64 -3.89
N PRO A 50 -0.77 -5.74 -4.40
CA PRO A 50 -1.14 -6.87 -3.56
C PRO A 50 0.12 -7.56 -3.05
N ARG A 51 0.08 -8.03 -1.80
CA ARG A 51 1.13 -8.87 -1.21
C ARG A 51 0.55 -10.27 -1.04
N ALA A 52 1.31 -11.29 -1.41
CA ALA A 52 0.90 -12.68 -1.30
C ALA A 52 1.85 -13.44 -0.37
N THR A 53 1.31 -14.44 0.32
CA THR A 53 2.11 -15.44 1.03
C THR A 53 2.44 -16.57 0.05
N LEU A 54 3.73 -16.76 -0.22
CA LEU A 54 4.20 -17.80 -1.13
C LEU A 54 4.19 -19.17 -0.43
N THR A 55 3.95 -20.23 -1.21
CA THR A 55 4.06 -21.63 -0.78
C THR A 55 5.29 -22.28 -1.43
N GLN A 56 5.74 -23.42 -0.90
CA GLN A 56 6.88 -24.15 -1.47
C GLN A 56 6.62 -24.60 -2.92
N GLU A 57 5.37 -24.96 -3.26
CA GLU A 57 4.97 -25.30 -4.62
C GLU A 57 5.19 -24.14 -5.58
N ASN A 58 4.89 -22.90 -5.15
CA ASN A 58 5.13 -21.70 -5.97
C ASN A 58 6.63 -21.48 -6.19
N VAL A 59 7.47 -21.71 -5.18
CA VAL A 59 8.93 -21.58 -5.33
C VAL A 59 9.44 -22.62 -6.34
N ASN A 60 9.00 -23.87 -6.23
CA ASN A 60 9.41 -24.92 -7.15
C ASN A 60 9.01 -24.60 -8.60
N ALA A 61 7.80 -24.08 -8.81
CA ALA A 61 7.36 -23.62 -10.13
C ALA A 61 8.23 -22.45 -10.63
N MET A 62 8.66 -21.54 -9.76
CA MET A 62 9.54 -20.43 -10.14
C MET A 62 10.95 -20.89 -10.51
N VAL A 63 11.48 -21.95 -9.87
CA VAL A 63 12.82 -22.51 -10.19
C VAL A 63 12.93 -22.89 -11.67
N GLU A 64 11.85 -23.37 -12.29
CA GLU A 64 11.83 -23.76 -13.70
C GLU A 64 12.01 -22.58 -14.66
N PHE A 65 11.62 -21.36 -14.24
CA PHE A 65 11.70 -20.16 -15.08
C PHE A 65 12.87 -19.25 -14.70
N ASP A 66 13.08 -19.01 -13.41
CA ASP A 66 14.11 -18.12 -12.88
C ASP A 66 14.61 -18.61 -11.51
N TYR A 67 15.83 -19.14 -11.53
CA TYR A 67 16.48 -19.68 -10.34
C TYR A 67 16.85 -18.62 -9.30
N ASP A 68 17.26 -17.43 -9.74
CA ASP A 68 17.67 -16.36 -8.81
C ASP A 68 16.46 -15.75 -8.11
N LEU A 69 15.35 -15.59 -8.84
CA LEU A 69 14.09 -15.16 -8.25
C LEU A 69 13.53 -16.22 -7.29
N ALA A 70 13.67 -17.50 -7.61
CA ALA A 70 13.24 -18.60 -6.74
C ALA A 70 14.01 -18.64 -5.41
N LYS A 71 15.32 -18.36 -5.40
CA LYS A 71 16.09 -18.22 -4.15
C LYS A 71 15.53 -17.11 -3.26
N LYS A 72 15.20 -15.96 -3.85
CA LYS A 72 14.59 -14.84 -3.12
C LYS A 72 13.19 -15.17 -2.61
N ALA A 73 12.42 -15.91 -3.41
CA ALA A 73 11.12 -16.45 -3.00
C ALA A 73 11.25 -17.41 -1.81
N GLN A 74 12.29 -18.25 -1.78
CA GLN A 74 12.56 -19.15 -0.66
C GLN A 74 12.79 -18.36 0.65
N ILE A 75 13.58 -17.28 0.60
CA ILE A 75 13.79 -16.40 1.78
C ILE A 75 12.45 -15.84 2.29
N ALA A 76 11.52 -15.49 1.40
CA ALA A 76 10.20 -15.03 1.78
C ALA A 76 9.35 -16.13 2.43
N VAL A 77 9.41 -17.36 1.91
CA VAL A 77 8.73 -18.54 2.45
C VAL A 77 9.26 -18.90 3.83
N ASP A 78 10.58 -18.96 3.99
CA ASP A 78 11.24 -19.31 5.26
C ASP A 78 10.84 -18.37 6.39
N ASN A 79 10.69 -17.07 6.08
CA ASN A 79 10.28 -16.05 7.04
C ASN A 79 8.75 -15.86 7.13
N ASN A 80 7.97 -16.59 6.33
CA ASN A 80 6.53 -16.43 6.19
C ASN A 80 6.13 -14.95 5.99
N LEU A 81 6.77 -14.29 5.02
CA LEU A 81 6.58 -12.87 4.72
C LEU A 81 5.60 -12.66 3.56
N PRO A 82 4.53 -11.86 3.73
CA PRO A 82 3.66 -11.49 2.64
C PRO A 82 4.34 -10.41 1.79
N ILE A 83 4.72 -10.72 0.56
CA ILE A 83 5.45 -9.81 -0.33
C ILE A 83 4.80 -9.77 -1.71
N ASN A 84 4.96 -8.62 -2.37
CA ASN A 84 4.53 -8.41 -3.75
C ASN A 84 5.61 -8.93 -4.70
N PHE A 85 5.22 -9.46 -5.86
CA PHE A 85 6.12 -10.00 -6.87
C PHE A 85 7.23 -9.02 -7.28
N PHE A 86 6.89 -7.74 -7.54
CA PHE A 86 7.88 -6.73 -7.90
C PHE A 86 8.87 -6.40 -6.79
N ASP A 87 8.42 -6.46 -5.53
CA ASP A 87 9.28 -6.12 -4.39
C ASP A 87 10.15 -7.33 -3.95
N LEU A 88 9.82 -8.54 -4.42
CA LEU A 88 10.53 -9.79 -4.18
C LEU A 88 11.99 -9.72 -4.63
N GLU A 89 12.26 -8.98 -5.70
CA GLU A 89 13.60 -8.81 -6.28
C GLU A 89 14.60 -8.22 -5.26
N TYR A 90 14.11 -7.41 -4.32
CA TYR A 90 14.94 -6.68 -3.34
C TYR A 90 15.05 -7.37 -1.99
N ILE A 91 14.42 -8.54 -1.78
CA ILE A 91 14.45 -9.27 -0.50
C ILE A 91 15.84 -9.63 -0.04
N ASP A 92 16.73 -9.92 -0.98
CA ASP A 92 18.12 -10.29 -0.70
C ASP A 92 18.88 -9.16 0.02
N ARG A 93 18.39 -7.92 -0.05
CA ARG A 93 18.98 -6.80 0.67
C ARG A 93 18.66 -6.89 2.17
N PRO A 94 19.67 -6.94 3.05
CA PRO A 94 19.47 -7.14 4.48
C PRO A 94 18.69 -6.00 5.15
N GLU A 95 18.81 -4.77 4.62
CA GLU A 95 18.07 -3.60 5.10
C GLU A 95 16.56 -3.76 4.90
N TYR A 96 16.16 -4.27 3.73
CA TYR A 96 14.75 -4.44 3.36
C TYR A 96 14.12 -5.59 4.15
N LEU A 97 14.84 -6.70 4.28
CA LEU A 97 14.38 -7.85 5.05
C LEU A 97 14.15 -7.50 6.53
N LYS A 98 15.03 -6.71 7.14
CA LYS A 98 14.84 -6.23 8.53
C LYS A 98 13.57 -5.40 8.67
N GLN A 99 13.34 -4.44 7.77
CA GLN A 99 12.14 -3.61 7.79
C GLN A 99 10.87 -4.46 7.66
N LEU A 100 10.87 -5.47 6.80
CA LEU A 100 9.74 -6.39 6.62
C LEU A 100 9.46 -7.24 7.87
N LEU A 101 10.50 -7.70 8.56
CA LEU A 101 10.34 -8.45 9.82
C LEU A 101 9.79 -7.56 10.96
N GLU A 102 10.28 -6.33 11.06
CA GLU A 102 9.76 -5.34 12.02
C GLU A 102 8.29 -5.04 11.74
N GLU A 103 7.94 -4.82 10.47
CA GLU A 103 6.58 -4.61 9.99
C GLU A 103 5.66 -5.77 10.39
N LYS A 104 6.10 -7.01 10.16
CA LYS A 104 5.37 -8.21 10.55
C LYS A 104 5.12 -8.27 12.06
N ALA A 105 6.13 -8.00 12.87
CA ALA A 105 5.99 -8.01 14.33
C ALA A 105 4.98 -6.96 14.84
N VAL A 106 4.98 -5.76 14.23
CA VAL A 106 4.00 -4.71 14.54
C VAL A 106 2.58 -5.15 14.17
N LEU A 107 2.39 -5.72 12.98
CA LEU A 107 1.10 -6.21 12.51
C LEU A 107 0.58 -7.38 13.35
N GLU A 108 1.43 -8.29 13.80
CA GLU A 108 1.03 -9.39 14.69
C GLU A 108 0.56 -8.90 16.06
N LYS A 109 1.25 -7.91 16.64
CA LYS A 109 0.81 -7.26 17.89
C LYS A 109 -0.55 -6.59 17.69
N ALA A 110 -0.70 -5.84 16.61
CA ALA A 110 -1.97 -5.19 16.26
C ALA A 110 -3.12 -6.21 16.08
N ARG A 111 -2.88 -7.34 15.40
CA ARG A 111 -3.88 -8.42 15.26
C ARG A 111 -4.29 -8.99 16.61
N LYS A 112 -3.32 -9.23 17.51
CA LYS A 112 -3.59 -9.74 18.86
C LYS A 112 -4.41 -8.75 19.70
N GLU A 113 -4.14 -7.45 19.57
CA GLU A 113 -4.94 -6.40 20.23
C GLU A 113 -6.37 -6.36 19.69
N VAL A 114 -6.53 -6.37 18.37
CA VAL A 114 -7.87 -6.37 17.73
C VAL A 114 -8.67 -7.61 18.12
N LEU A 115 -8.04 -8.79 18.16
CA LEU A 115 -8.69 -10.04 18.57
C LEU A 115 -9.17 -10.05 20.03
N LYS A 116 -8.47 -9.33 20.92
CA LYS A 116 -8.82 -9.23 22.35
C LYS A 116 -9.92 -8.22 22.65
N ARG A 117 -10.30 -7.39 21.67
CA ARG A 117 -11.26 -6.31 21.89
C ARG A 117 -12.69 -6.83 21.94
N GLU A 118 -13.50 -6.11 22.70
CA GLU A 118 -14.93 -6.37 22.81
C GLU A 118 -15.65 -6.08 21.49
N LYS A 119 -16.69 -6.88 21.23
CA LYS A 119 -17.52 -6.71 20.04
C LYS A 119 -18.20 -5.34 20.08
N GLY A 120 -17.93 -4.49 19.10
CA GLY A 120 -18.53 -3.15 18.97
C GLY A 120 -17.55 -1.99 19.19
N ASN A 121 -16.34 -2.24 19.69
CA ASN A 121 -15.29 -1.24 19.73
C ASN A 121 -14.43 -1.31 18.46
N TYR A 122 -14.56 -0.31 17.59
CA TYR A 122 -13.88 -0.20 16.29
C TYR A 122 -12.80 0.89 16.25
N GLU A 123 -12.33 1.37 17.40
CA GLU A 123 -11.27 2.38 17.42
C GLU A 123 -9.97 1.82 16.82
N MET A 124 -9.12 2.68 16.26
CA MET A 124 -7.86 2.22 15.68
C MET A 124 -6.85 1.89 16.81
N PRO A 125 -6.14 0.74 16.77
CA PRO A 125 -5.06 0.46 17.73
C PRO A 125 -3.96 1.52 17.69
N ASP A 126 -3.50 1.94 18.86
CA ASP A 126 -2.44 2.96 18.99
C ASP A 126 -1.14 2.52 18.30
N ILE A 127 -0.87 1.21 18.29
CA ILE A 127 0.27 0.61 17.58
C ILE A 127 0.26 0.95 16.08
N ILE A 128 -0.92 1.10 15.47
CA ILE A 128 -1.05 1.35 14.03
C ILE A 128 -0.96 2.85 13.70
N LYS A 129 -1.13 3.76 14.66
CA LYS A 129 -1.16 5.22 14.38
C LYS A 129 0.14 5.72 13.72
N ASN A 130 1.28 5.12 14.06
CA ASN A 130 2.59 5.47 13.50
C ASN A 130 3.07 4.49 12.42
N TYR A 131 2.21 3.55 12.00
CA TYR A 131 2.57 2.56 11.01
C TYR A 131 2.83 3.23 9.65
N LYS A 132 4.00 2.93 9.08
CA LYS A 132 4.34 3.28 7.71
C LYS A 132 4.57 1.99 6.94
N ARG A 133 3.96 1.89 5.77
CA ARG A 133 4.17 0.76 4.87
C ARG A 133 5.65 0.70 4.49
N VAL A 134 6.23 -0.49 4.56
CA VAL A 134 7.57 -0.72 4.04
C VAL A 134 7.53 -0.65 2.52
N GLU A 135 8.19 0.36 1.96
CA GLU A 135 8.30 0.58 0.51
C GLU A 135 9.76 0.45 0.08
N VAL A 136 9.97 -0.17 -1.09
CA VAL A 136 11.29 -0.20 -1.72
C VAL A 136 11.68 1.24 -2.09
N PRO A 137 12.84 1.74 -1.62
CA PRO A 137 13.35 3.05 -2.01
C PRO A 137 13.38 3.23 -3.53
N ARG A 138 12.88 4.37 -4.03
CA ARG A 138 12.86 4.65 -5.48
C ARG A 138 14.24 4.54 -6.13
N LYS A 139 15.30 4.87 -5.40
CA LYS A 139 16.70 4.78 -5.88
C LYS A 139 17.14 3.35 -6.23
N TRP A 140 16.45 2.33 -5.74
CA TRP A 140 16.78 0.94 -6.02
C TRP A 140 16.04 0.41 -7.25
N ARG A 141 15.01 1.11 -7.73
CA ARG A 141 14.24 0.72 -8.92
C ARG A 141 14.92 1.22 -10.19
N GLN A 142 15.77 0.37 -10.74
CA GLN A 142 16.46 0.62 -12.01
C GLN A 142 15.48 0.72 -13.19
N GLU A 143 14.33 0.04 -13.14
CA GLU A 143 13.28 0.12 -14.18
C GLU A 143 12.70 1.53 -14.40
N LEU A 144 12.87 2.43 -13.44
CA LEU A 144 12.40 3.82 -13.54
C LEU A 144 13.47 4.76 -14.10
N GLU A 145 14.70 4.27 -14.31
CA GLU A 145 15.76 5.04 -14.94
C GLU A 145 15.45 5.18 -16.43
N ILE A 146 15.51 6.41 -16.93
CA ILE A 146 15.16 6.73 -18.31
C ILE A 146 16.40 6.46 -19.16
N ASP A 147 16.37 5.36 -19.90
CA ASP A 147 17.44 5.01 -20.83
C ASP A 147 17.63 6.06 -21.93
N GLU A 148 18.87 6.21 -22.41
CA GLU A 148 19.21 7.09 -23.54
C GLU A 148 18.39 6.77 -24.80
N LYS A 149 18.01 5.50 -24.98
CA LYS A 149 17.13 5.05 -26.07
C LYS A 149 15.73 5.67 -26.00
N ILE A 150 15.19 5.84 -24.79
CA ILE A 150 13.87 6.45 -24.55
C ILE A 150 13.94 7.95 -24.78
N LEU A 151 15.01 8.59 -24.32
CA LEU A 151 15.28 10.02 -24.54
C LEU A 151 15.44 10.35 -26.03
N ASN A 152 16.12 9.49 -26.79
CA ASN A 152 16.28 9.67 -28.24
C ASN A 152 14.96 9.44 -29.01
N ALA A 153 14.08 8.54 -28.54
CA ALA A 153 12.77 8.32 -29.15
C ALA A 153 11.77 9.44 -28.84
N GLN A 154 11.92 10.13 -27.70
CA GLN A 154 11.03 11.21 -27.26
C GLN A 154 11.84 12.39 -26.69
N PRO A 155 12.33 13.31 -27.54
CA PRO A 155 13.13 14.45 -27.07
C PRO A 155 12.38 15.38 -26.11
N GLY A 156 11.05 15.51 -26.26
CA GLY A 156 10.21 16.30 -25.34
C GLY A 156 10.17 15.76 -23.91
N LEU A 157 10.54 14.50 -23.67
CA LEU A 157 10.65 13.94 -22.32
C LEU A 157 11.79 14.60 -21.55
N LYS A 158 12.91 14.93 -22.23
CA LYS A 158 14.06 15.61 -21.64
C LYS A 158 13.68 16.99 -21.10
N GLU A 159 13.00 17.78 -21.92
CA GLU A 159 12.51 19.11 -21.55
C GLU A 159 11.55 19.04 -20.36
N ASN A 160 10.64 18.06 -20.35
CA ASN A 160 9.72 17.84 -19.24
C ASN A 160 10.45 17.48 -17.93
N ILE A 161 11.49 16.65 -17.99
CA ILE A 161 12.30 16.28 -16.81
C ILE A 161 13.04 17.52 -16.27
N GLU A 162 13.61 18.34 -17.14
CA GLU A 162 14.30 19.57 -16.75
C GLU A 162 13.33 20.58 -16.12
N LEU A 163 12.14 20.77 -16.71
CA LEU A 163 11.08 21.61 -16.15
C LEU A 163 10.61 21.09 -14.78
N GLN A 164 10.46 19.77 -14.62
CA GLN A 164 10.11 19.17 -13.34
C GLN A 164 11.19 19.42 -12.27
N LYS A 165 12.48 19.32 -12.63
CA LYS A 165 13.58 19.65 -11.71
C LYS A 165 13.54 21.11 -11.28
N ILE A 166 13.41 22.04 -12.22
CA ILE A 166 13.29 23.48 -11.94
C ILE A 166 12.10 23.76 -11.02
N MET A 167 10.94 23.15 -11.31
CA MET A 167 9.73 23.35 -10.50
C MET A 167 9.88 22.76 -9.10
N HIS A 168 10.50 21.59 -8.97
CA HIS A 168 10.80 20.97 -7.68
C HIS A 168 11.77 21.82 -6.84
N ASP A 169 12.84 22.33 -7.44
CA ASP A 169 13.82 23.19 -6.76
C ASP A 169 13.18 24.51 -6.33
N TYR A 170 12.31 25.09 -7.18
CA TYR A 170 11.53 26.26 -6.81
C TYR A 170 10.61 26.01 -5.61
N ILE A 171 9.90 24.88 -5.58
CA ILE A 171 9.02 24.51 -4.45
C ILE A 171 9.84 24.28 -3.17
N GLN A 172 10.97 23.58 -3.25
CA GLN A 172 11.84 23.36 -2.09
C GLN A 172 12.44 24.66 -1.55
N ASN A 173 12.87 25.56 -2.43
CA ASN A 173 13.41 26.85 -1.99
C ASN A 173 12.32 27.77 -1.42
N LYS A 174 11.10 27.73 -1.99
CA LYS A 174 9.94 28.48 -1.47
C LYS A 174 9.48 27.97 -0.09
N SER A 175 9.53 26.66 0.16
CA SER A 175 9.22 26.09 1.48
C SER A 175 10.28 26.47 2.52
N LYS A 176 11.58 26.32 2.19
CA LYS A 176 12.69 26.77 3.07
C LYS A 176 12.61 28.27 3.41
N ASN A 177 12.22 29.10 2.44
CA ASN A 177 12.05 30.54 2.66
C ASN A 177 10.82 30.88 3.52
N LYS A 178 9.77 30.05 3.52
CA LYS A 178 8.63 30.23 4.43
C LYS A 178 8.99 29.84 5.86
N ASP A 179 9.72 28.75 6.06
CA ASP A 179 10.12 28.30 7.40
C ASP A 179 11.09 29.28 8.07
N THR A 180 12.01 29.88 7.30
CA THR A 180 12.90 30.94 7.79
C THR A 180 12.15 32.24 8.14
N GLN A 181 11.10 32.61 7.40
CA GLN A 181 10.25 33.75 7.73
C GLN A 181 9.36 33.50 8.96
N ILE A 182 8.88 32.27 9.15
CA ILE A 182 8.10 31.88 10.33
C ILE A 182 8.98 31.90 11.59
N ASN A 183 10.22 31.41 11.50
CA ASN A 183 11.17 31.46 12.62
C ASN A 183 11.58 32.90 12.99
N LYS A 184 11.87 33.77 12.01
CA LYS A 184 12.12 35.21 12.27
C LYS A 184 10.93 35.91 12.95
N LYS A 185 9.69 35.59 12.56
CA LYS A 185 8.49 36.17 13.22
C LYS A 185 8.26 35.67 14.64
N ARG A 186 8.78 34.50 15.01
CA ARG A 186 8.73 33.97 16.38
C ARG A 186 9.81 34.59 17.26
N GLU A 187 10.99 34.88 16.72
CA GLU A 187 12.08 35.55 17.43
C GLU A 187 11.77 37.03 17.74
N ILE A 188 11.03 37.73 16.88
CA ILE A 188 10.66 39.15 17.10
C ILE A 188 9.54 39.31 18.15
N LYS A 189 8.90 38.22 18.57
CA LYS A 189 7.78 38.23 19.54
C LYS A 189 8.16 37.85 20.98
N ASN A 190 9.45 37.67 21.26
CA ASN A 190 9.98 37.48 22.62
C ASN A 190 10.69 38.75 23.09
#